data_AF-A0A977L0C0-F1
#
_entry.id   AF-A0A977L0C0-F1
#
_cell.length_a   1.000
_cell.length_b   1.000
_cell.length_c   1.000
_cell.angle_alpha   90.00
_cell.angle_beta   90.00
_cell.angle_gamma   90.00
#
_symmetry.space_group_name_H-M   'P 1'
#
loop_
_entity.id
_entity.type
_entity.pdbx_description
1 polymer ?
#
loop_
_entity_poly.entity_id
_entity_poly.type
_entity_poly.pdbx_seq_one_letter_code
_entity_poly.pdbx_strand_id
1 'polypeptide(L)'
;MAAKVIDVVNADIVKLTVQFSGQTEDILLTFNKQQQLIAANWTMGKSIDQIVEEFIEALRSQDYAKARTYLSPLLKVEILPPRIQKGWTRLLEKNGQFRKLLDVETKTNPSPASPDVAIATLKFTKGTQDVFIFFDKDRFITNIDLPEN
;
A
#
# COMPACT_ATOMS: atom_id res chain seq x y z
N MET A 1 -16.34 16.23 -14.42
CA MET A 1 -15.77 14.88 -14.15
C MET A 1 -14.89 14.52 -15.33
N ALA A 2 -13.64 14.15 -15.07
CA ALA A 2 -12.71 13.67 -16.10
C ALA A 2 -12.31 12.23 -15.78
N ALA A 3 -12.22 11.38 -16.81
CA ALA A 3 -11.86 9.97 -16.68
C ALA A 3 -10.72 9.63 -17.64
N LYS A 4 -9.75 8.84 -17.17
CA LYS A 4 -8.64 8.33 -17.98
C LYS A 4 -8.45 6.83 -17.74
N VAL A 5 -8.41 6.05 -18.82
CA VAL A 5 -8.06 4.63 -18.77
C VAL A 5 -6.54 4.47 -18.79
N ILE A 6 -6.05 3.57 -17.94
CA ILE A 6 -4.66 3.14 -17.86
C ILE A 6 -4.69 1.62 -18.09
N ASP A 7 -4.22 1.20 -19.26
CA ASP A 7 -4.14 -0.21 -19.61
C ASP A 7 -3.00 -0.89 -18.85
N VAL A 8 -3.32 -1.99 -18.17
CA VAL A 8 -2.33 -2.89 -17.56
C VAL A 8 -2.61 -4.33 -17.99
N VAL A 9 -1.58 -5.17 -17.92
CA VAL A 9 -1.57 -6.52 -18.53
C VAL A 9 -2.79 -7.36 -18.12
N ASN A 10 -3.23 -7.28 -16.86
CA ASN A 10 -4.29 -8.13 -16.30
C ASN A 10 -5.52 -7.37 -15.75
N ALA A 11 -5.58 -6.05 -15.92
CA ALA A 11 -6.67 -5.22 -15.41
C ALA A 11 -6.83 -3.96 -16.26
N ASP A 12 -7.96 -3.29 -16.10
CA ASP A 12 -8.16 -1.94 -16.64
C ASP A 12 -8.28 -1.01 -15.43
N ILE A 13 -7.45 0.03 -15.37
CA ILE A 13 -7.48 1.01 -14.28
C ILE A 13 -8.08 2.30 -14.82
N VAL A 14 -9.16 2.76 -14.20
CA VAL A 14 -9.81 4.04 -14.54
C VAL A 14 -9.50 5.03 -13.45
N LYS A 15 -8.77 6.11 -13.80
CA LYS A 15 -8.58 7.28 -12.94
C LYS A 15 -9.75 8.24 -13.15
N LEU A 16 -10.54 8.46 -12.11
CA LEU A 16 -11.62 9.43 -12.05
C LEU A 16 -11.20 10.63 -11.22
N THR A 17 -11.19 11.83 -11.80
CA THR A 17 -10.99 13.06 -11.03
C THR A 17 -12.35 13.64 -10.65
N VAL A 18 -12.64 13.65 -9.36
CA VAL A 18 -13.89 14.13 -8.76
C VAL A 18 -13.61 15.45 -8.05
N GLN A 19 -14.42 16.46 -8.38
CA GLN A 19 -14.34 17.78 -7.75
C GLN A 19 -15.48 17.93 -6.75
N PHE A 20 -15.12 18.03 -5.48
CA PHE A 20 -16.02 18.38 -4.38
C PHE A 20 -15.93 19.88 -4.09
N SER A 21 -16.87 20.41 -3.30
CA SER A 21 -16.97 21.86 -3.01
C SER A 21 -15.73 22.48 -2.35
N GLY A 22 -14.85 21.67 -1.75
CA GLY A 22 -13.62 22.14 -1.10
C GLY A 22 -12.34 21.38 -1.48
N GLN A 23 -12.43 20.32 -2.29
CA GLN A 23 -11.26 19.52 -2.67
C GLN A 23 -11.45 18.78 -3.98
N THR A 24 -10.34 18.47 -4.64
CA THR A 24 -10.30 17.58 -5.80
C THR A 24 -9.66 16.27 -5.37
N GLU A 25 -10.31 15.15 -5.67
CA GLU A 25 -9.80 13.82 -5.37
C GLU A 25 -9.71 12.99 -6.64
N ASP A 26 -8.63 12.22 -6.78
CA ASP A 26 -8.58 11.17 -7.79
C ASP A 26 -9.00 9.83 -7.17
N ILE A 27 -9.87 9.12 -7.87
CA ILE A 27 -10.32 7.76 -7.53
C ILE A 27 -9.80 6.83 -8.62
N LEU A 28 -9.03 5.80 -8.24
CA LEU A 28 -8.63 4.73 -9.13
C LEU A 28 -9.59 3.55 -8.98
N LEU A 29 -10.37 3.28 -10.02
CA LEU A 29 -11.19 2.08 -10.13
C LEU A 29 -10.38 1.02 -10.89
N THR A 30 -10.31 -0.19 -10.36
CA THR A 30 -9.63 -1.33 -11.00
C THR A 30 -10.66 -2.35 -11.41
N PHE A 31 -10.67 -2.70 -12.69
CA PHE A 31 -11.52 -3.73 -13.27
C PHE A 31 -10.67 -4.93 -13.67
N ASN A 32 -11.16 -6.14 -13.39
CA ASN A 32 -10.55 -7.34 -13.98
C ASN A 32 -10.87 -7.43 -15.48
N LYS A 33 -10.29 -8.40 -16.21
CA LYS A 33 -10.58 -8.58 -17.65
C LYS A 33 -12.02 -8.96 -17.96
N GLN A 34 -12.79 -9.41 -16.97
CA GLN A 34 -14.23 -9.63 -17.08
C GLN A 34 -15.06 -8.34 -16.85
N GLN A 35 -14.41 -7.17 -16.79
CA GLN A 35 -15.03 -5.86 -16.54
C GLN A 35 -15.73 -5.76 -15.17
N GLN A 36 -15.34 -6.61 -14.21
CA GLN A 36 -15.86 -6.55 -12.85
C GLN A 36 -14.99 -5.62 -12.01
N LEU A 37 -15.62 -4.72 -11.24
CA LEU A 37 -14.92 -3.85 -10.30
C LEU A 37 -14.32 -4.69 -9.16
N ILE A 38 -12.99 -4.70 -9.05
CA ILE A 38 -12.25 -5.47 -8.04
C ILE A 38 -11.56 -4.60 -6.99
N ALA A 39 -11.43 -3.29 -7.25
CA ALA A 39 -10.95 -2.32 -6.28
C ALA A 39 -11.39 -0.89 -6.62
N ALA A 40 -11.62 -0.08 -5.59
CA ALA A 40 -11.73 1.37 -5.69
C ALA A 40 -10.75 1.98 -4.69
N ASN A 41 -9.87 2.86 -5.16
CA ASN A 41 -8.83 3.48 -4.34
C ASN A 41 -8.99 5.00 -4.41
N TRP A 42 -9.05 5.65 -3.26
CA TRP A 42 -8.96 7.09 -3.19
C TRP A 42 -7.48 7.45 -3.11
N THR A 43 -7.05 8.39 -3.95
CA THR A 43 -5.78 9.10 -3.73
C THR A 43 -6.00 10.01 -2.54
N MET A 44 -5.90 9.43 -1.35
CA MET A 44 -5.95 10.22 -0.13
C MET A 44 -4.73 11.15 -0.20
N GLY A 45 -4.91 12.45 -0.01
CA GLY A 45 -3.82 13.45 -0.01
C GLY A 45 -2.78 13.26 1.12
N LYS A 46 -2.65 12.04 1.64
CA LYS A 46 -1.82 11.61 2.76
C LYS A 46 -0.35 11.56 2.38
N SER A 47 0.53 11.96 3.30
CA SER A 47 1.97 11.76 3.13
C SER A 47 2.33 10.27 3.12
N ILE A 48 3.52 9.93 2.63
CA ILE A 48 4.04 8.56 2.67
C ILE A 48 4.05 8.05 4.12
N ASP A 49 4.51 8.86 5.08
CA ASP A 49 4.55 8.50 6.49
C ASP A 49 3.17 8.12 7.04
N GLN A 50 2.14 8.92 6.72
CA GLN A 50 0.76 8.63 7.12
C GLN A 50 0.25 7.32 6.51
N ILE A 51 0.60 7.03 5.25
CA ILE A 51 0.22 5.77 4.60
C ILE A 51 0.90 4.59 5.30
N VAL A 52 2.18 4.71 5.65
CA VAL A 52 2.92 3.67 6.39
C VAL A 52 2.31 3.42 7.75
N GLU A 53 2.05 4.47 8.53
CA GLU A 53 1.44 4.36 9.86
C GLU A 53 0.10 3.62 9.80
N GLU A 54 -0.78 4.01 8.89
CA GLU A 54 -2.09 3.40 8.75
C GLU A 54 -2.03 1.98 8.17
N PHE A 55 -1.08 1.71 7.27
CA PHE A 55 -0.84 0.38 6.74
C PHE A 55 -0.40 -0.58 7.86
N ILE A 56 0.59 -0.18 8.67
CA ILE A 56 1.06 -0.97 9.83
C ILE A 56 -0.06 -1.14 10.86
N GLU A 57 -0.87 -0.11 11.10
CA GLU A 57 -2.02 -0.19 12.00
C GLU A 57 -3.08 -1.18 11.49
N ALA A 58 -3.32 -1.23 10.17
CA ALA A 58 -4.20 -2.22 9.56
C ALA A 58 -3.66 -3.65 9.74
N LEU A 59 -2.34 -3.86 9.57
CA LEU A 59 -1.70 -5.16 9.86
C LEU A 59 -1.84 -5.55 11.33
N ARG A 60 -1.58 -4.61 12.24
CA ARG A 60 -1.71 -4.81 13.70
C ARG A 60 -3.13 -5.22 14.08
N SER A 61 -4.11 -4.57 13.46
CA SER A 61 -5.54 -4.81 13.69
C SER A 61 -6.09 -6.03 12.94
N GLN A 62 -5.22 -6.75 12.22
CA GLN A 62 -5.57 -7.89 11.37
C GLN A 62 -6.61 -7.55 10.27
N ASP A 63 -6.74 -6.27 9.93
CA ASP A 63 -7.59 -5.79 8.85
C ASP A 63 -6.81 -5.81 7.54
N TYR A 64 -6.57 -7.01 7.03
CA TYR A 64 -5.78 -7.22 5.82
C TYR A 64 -6.50 -6.70 4.56
N ALA A 65 -7.84 -6.56 4.61
CA ALA A 65 -8.59 -5.91 3.54
C ALA A 65 -8.27 -4.41 3.48
N LYS A 66 -8.23 -3.73 4.64
CA LYS A 66 -7.79 -2.34 4.74
C LYS A 66 -6.32 -2.18 4.38
N ALA A 67 -5.43 -3.04 4.88
CA ALA A 67 -4.00 -3.01 4.52
C ALA A 67 -3.81 -3.10 2.99
N ARG A 68 -4.60 -3.97 2.34
CA ARG A 68 -4.60 -4.11 0.88
C ARG A 68 -4.98 -2.82 0.17
N THR A 69 -5.78 -1.92 0.77
CA THR A 69 -6.19 -0.66 0.12
C THR A 69 -5.04 0.31 -0.17
N TYR A 70 -3.91 0.19 0.53
CA TYR A 70 -2.72 1.02 0.29
C TYR A 70 -1.82 0.49 -0.83
N LEU A 71 -2.05 -0.75 -1.28
CA LEU A 71 -1.30 -1.34 -2.39
C LEU A 71 -1.69 -0.70 -3.74
N SER A 72 -0.74 -0.71 -4.67
CA SER A 72 -0.98 -0.29 -6.04
C SER A 72 -2.05 -1.17 -6.69
N PRO A 73 -2.83 -0.64 -7.66
CA PRO A 73 -3.80 -1.43 -8.40
C PRO A 73 -3.21 -2.73 -8.96
N LEU A 74 -1.98 -2.69 -9.48
CA LEU A 74 -1.29 -3.86 -10.01
C LEU A 74 -1.02 -4.89 -8.91
N LEU A 75 -0.45 -4.48 -7.78
CA LEU A 75 -0.22 -5.38 -6.66
C LEU A 75 -1.52 -5.96 -6.10
N LYS A 76 -2.62 -5.20 -6.11
CA LYS A 76 -3.92 -5.69 -5.63
C LYS A 76 -4.39 -6.90 -6.45
N VAL A 77 -4.12 -6.95 -7.74
CA VAL A 77 -4.49 -8.10 -8.58
C VAL A 77 -3.77 -9.37 -8.12
N GLU A 78 -2.53 -9.25 -7.65
CA GLU A 78 -1.67 -10.39 -7.29
C GLU A 78 -1.67 -10.72 -5.79
N ILE A 79 -1.91 -9.71 -4.94
CA ILE A 79 -1.83 -9.80 -3.49
C ILE A 79 -3.23 -9.70 -2.91
N LEU A 80 -3.78 -10.87 -2.57
CA LEU A 80 -5.00 -11.02 -1.81
C LEU A 80 -4.74 -10.93 -0.30
N PRO A 81 -5.76 -10.62 0.54
CA PRO A 81 -5.60 -10.51 1.98
C PRO A 81 -4.89 -11.71 2.66
N PRO A 82 -5.12 -12.98 2.26
CA PRO A 82 -4.38 -14.12 2.83
C PRO A 82 -2.86 -14.06 2.62
N ARG A 83 -2.39 -13.48 1.50
CA ARG A 83 -0.95 -13.32 1.24
C ARG A 83 -0.33 -12.28 2.18
N ILE A 84 -1.05 -11.17 2.42
CA ILE A 84 -0.64 -10.13 3.39
C ILE A 84 -0.58 -10.72 4.80
N GLN A 85 -1.62 -11.45 5.20
CA GLN A 85 -1.66 -12.16 6.47
C GLN A 85 -0.46 -13.10 6.63
N LYS A 86 -0.16 -13.91 5.61
CA LYS A 86 0.98 -14.84 5.65
C LYS A 86 2.32 -14.12 5.87
N GLY A 87 2.55 -13.01 5.15
CA GLY A 87 3.76 -12.20 5.33
C GLY A 87 3.87 -11.60 6.74
N TRP A 88 2.77 -11.07 7.26
CA TRP A 88 2.73 -10.51 8.61
C TRP A 88 2.93 -11.57 9.69
N THR A 89 2.26 -12.72 9.58
CA THR A 89 2.42 -13.85 10.52
C THR A 89 3.87 -14.32 10.59
N ARG A 90 4.56 -14.46 9.45
CA ARG A 90 5.98 -14.84 9.42
C ARG A 90 6.88 -13.82 10.12
N LEU A 91 6.59 -12.53 9.94
CA LEU A 91 7.31 -11.47 10.63
C LEU A 91 7.15 -11.60 12.15
N LEU A 92 5.94 -11.94 12.62
CA LEU A 92 5.65 -12.21 14.03
C LEU A 92 6.29 -13.51 14.54
N GLU A 93 6.34 -14.58 13.75
CA GLU A 93 7.00 -15.82 14.14
C GLU A 93 8.51 -15.60 14.37
N LYS A 94 9.15 -14.89 13.44
CA LYS A 94 10.57 -14.55 13.48
C LYS A 94 10.89 -13.63 14.66
N ASN A 95 10.16 -12.52 14.81
CA ASN A 95 10.52 -11.43 15.73
C ASN A 95 9.70 -11.41 17.03
N GLY A 96 8.71 -12.29 17.16
CA GLY A 96 7.76 -12.31 18.26
C GLY A 96 6.62 -11.31 18.09
N GLN A 97 5.84 -11.06 19.15
CA GLN A 97 4.66 -10.20 19.05
C GLN A 97 5.04 -8.75 18.72
N PHE A 98 4.28 -8.14 17.82
CA PHE A 98 4.40 -6.71 17.53
C PHE A 98 4.06 -5.88 18.78
N ARG A 99 4.84 -4.83 19.01
CA ARG A 99 4.67 -3.91 20.13
C ARG A 99 4.31 -2.51 19.67
N LYS A 100 5.10 -1.92 18.78
CA LYS A 100 4.92 -0.53 18.33
C LYS A 100 5.68 -0.24 17.04
N LEU A 101 5.17 0.68 16.23
CA LEU A 101 5.95 1.42 15.23
C LEU A 101 6.79 2.48 15.97
N LEU A 102 8.11 2.45 15.78
CA LEU A 102 9.04 3.37 16.44
C LEU A 102 9.31 4.60 15.60
N ASP A 103 9.56 4.41 14.31
CA ASP A 103 9.95 5.48 13.39
C ASP A 103 9.58 5.13 11.95
N VAL A 104 9.44 6.17 11.12
CA VAL A 104 9.27 6.07 9.67
C VAL A 104 10.21 7.07 9.00
N GLU A 105 11.25 6.57 8.35
CA GLU A 105 12.15 7.40 7.54
C GLU A 105 11.75 7.30 6.07
N THR A 106 11.37 8.44 5.47
CA THR A 106 11.02 8.49 4.03
C THR A 106 12.16 9.07 3.20
N LYS A 107 12.54 8.34 2.15
CA LYS A 107 13.48 8.75 1.11
C LYS A 107 12.74 8.97 -0.18
N THR A 108 12.49 10.23 -0.50
CA THR A 108 11.88 10.64 -1.77
C THR A 108 12.93 10.73 -2.86
N ASN A 109 12.68 10.12 -4.02
CA ASN A 109 13.55 10.18 -5.17
C ASN A 109 13.03 11.19 -6.19
N PRO A 110 13.85 12.17 -6.64
CA PRO A 110 13.43 13.14 -7.64
C PRO A 110 13.33 12.54 -9.05
N SER A 111 13.88 11.34 -9.27
CA SER A 111 13.84 10.65 -10.56
C SER A 111 12.55 9.84 -10.69
N PRO A 112 11.78 9.99 -11.78
CA PRO A 112 10.57 9.20 -12.03
C PRO A 112 10.86 7.70 -12.26
N ALA A 113 12.13 7.31 -12.44
CA ALA A 113 12.55 5.92 -12.61
C ALA A 113 12.90 5.21 -11.29
N SER A 114 12.89 5.92 -10.16
CA SER A 114 13.26 5.37 -8.86
C SER A 114 12.07 5.49 -7.90
N PRO A 115 11.64 4.40 -7.25
CA PRO A 115 10.53 4.47 -6.29
C PRO A 115 10.93 5.30 -5.08
N ASP A 116 9.94 5.94 -4.46
CA ASP A 116 10.09 6.46 -3.10
C ASP A 116 10.14 5.28 -2.13
N VAL A 117 10.92 5.39 -1.06
CA VAL A 117 11.09 4.31 -0.09
C VAL A 117 10.82 4.84 1.31
N ALA A 118 9.98 4.15 2.06
CA ALA A 118 9.85 4.35 3.49
C ALA A 118 10.49 3.17 4.24
N ILE A 119 11.22 3.49 5.31
CA ILE A 119 11.83 2.54 6.23
C ILE A 119 11.06 2.63 7.54
N ALA A 120 10.26 1.62 7.83
CA ALA A 120 9.48 1.55 9.06
C ALA A 120 10.23 0.71 10.10
N THR A 121 10.68 1.34 11.20
CA THR A 121 11.33 0.62 12.30
C THR A 121 10.27 0.11 13.27
N LEU A 122 10.09 -1.21 13.30
CA LEU A 122 9.07 -1.89 14.11
C LEU A 122 9.69 -2.52 15.35
N LYS A 123 9.06 -2.31 16.52
CA LYS A 123 9.40 -3.00 17.76
C LYS A 123 8.58 -4.27 17.91
N PHE A 124 9.27 -5.39 18.14
CA PHE A 124 8.70 -6.67 18.52
C PHE A 124 9.22 -7.10 19.90
N THR A 125 8.72 -8.23 20.42
CA THR A 125 9.19 -8.78 21.69
C THR A 125 10.63 -9.27 21.67
N LYS A 126 11.11 -9.81 20.53
CA LYS A 126 12.48 -10.34 20.43
C LYS A 126 13.49 -9.31 19.92
N GLY A 127 13.07 -8.13 19.48
CA GLY A 127 13.97 -7.13 18.90
C GLY A 127 13.26 -6.03 18.13
N THR A 128 14.03 -5.26 17.36
CA THR A 128 13.54 -4.31 16.36
C THR A 128 13.81 -4.85 14.96
N GLN A 129 12.98 -4.49 14.00
CA GLN A 129 13.15 -4.87 12.60
C GLN A 129 12.72 -3.71 11.72
N ASP A 130 13.55 -3.40 10.73
CA ASP A 130 13.20 -2.44 9.69
C ASP A 130 12.44 -3.15 8.57
N VAL A 131 11.38 -2.51 8.09
CA VAL A 131 10.58 -2.95 6.95
C VAL A 131 10.64 -1.88 5.88
N PHE A 132 11.08 -2.28 4.69
CA PHE A 132 11.17 -1.39 3.53
C PHE A 132 9.86 -1.44 2.75
N ILE A 133 9.28 -0.26 2.50
CA ILE A 133 8.02 -0.10 1.79
C ILE A 133 8.29 0.83 0.60
N PHE A 134 8.05 0.33 -0.61
CA PHE A 134 8.33 1.04 -1.85
C PHE A 134 7.03 1.63 -2.40
N PHE A 135 7.11 2.87 -2.89
CA PHE A 135 5.97 3.64 -3.37
C PHE A 135 6.16 4.05 -4.82
N ASP A 136 5.05 4.09 -5.56
CA ASP A 136 5.01 4.82 -6.84
C ASP A 136 4.77 6.32 -6.61
N LYS A 137 4.85 7.09 -7.70
CA LYS A 137 4.59 8.54 -7.72
C LYS A 137 3.19 8.95 -7.25
N ASP A 138 2.22 8.04 -7.32
CA ASP A 138 0.85 8.26 -6.88
C ASP A 138 0.67 7.83 -5.40
N ARG A 139 1.79 7.52 -4.71
CA ARG A 139 1.90 7.09 -3.31
C ARG A 139 1.19 5.78 -3.00
N PHE A 140 1.04 4.90 -3.99
CA PHE A 140 0.65 3.52 -3.71
C PHE A 140 1.86 2.66 -3.40
N ILE A 141 1.69 1.74 -2.44
CA ILE A 141 2.70 0.73 -2.13
C ILE A 141 2.83 -0.21 -3.32
N THR A 142 4.02 -0.28 -3.91
CA THR A 142 4.36 -1.15 -5.05
C THR A 142 5.21 -2.35 -4.66
N ASN A 143 5.84 -2.33 -3.49
CA ASN A 143 6.53 -3.48 -2.92
C ASN A 143 6.69 -3.31 -1.40
N ILE A 144 6.77 -4.41 -0.67
CA ILE A 144 7.09 -4.46 0.76
C ILE A 144 8.11 -5.58 0.96
N ASP A 145 9.23 -5.26 1.59
CA ASP A 145 10.21 -6.26 1.99
C ASP A 145 9.73 -7.03 3.22
N LEU A 146 8.83 -7.99 2.98
CA LEU A 146 8.41 -8.99 3.96
C LEU A 146 9.13 -10.32 3.67
N PRO A 147 9.51 -11.09 4.70
CA PRO A 147 10.18 -12.38 4.52
C PRO A 147 9.34 -13.34 3.65
N GLU A 148 9.87 -13.71 2.47
CA GLU A 148 9.12 -14.55 1.52
C GLU A 148 9.33 -16.07 1.65
N ASN A 149 10.34 -16.56 2.38
CA ASN A 149 10.59 -18.00 2.53
C ASN A 149 10.84 -18.44 3.97
#